data_AF-A0A952IPE8-F1
#
_entry.id   AF-A0A952IPE8-F1
#
_cell.length_a   1.000
_cell.length_b   1.000
_cell.length_c   1.000
_cell.angle_alpha   90.00
_cell.angle_beta   90.00
_cell.angle_gamma   90.00
#
_symmetry.space_group_name_H-M   'P 1'
#
loop_
_entity.id
_entity.type
_entity.pdbx_description
1 polymer ?
#
loop_
_entity_poly.entity_id
_entity_poly.type
_entity_poly.pdbx_seq_one_letter_code
_entity_poly.pdbx_strand_id
1 'polypeptide(L)'
;LHAGRGSEAGVLAAELAALGFTGPADILEGEQGMFKAMCPDADPAKVLVDADNEWQLQLTSIKPWPSCRHTHPTIDAALEIHNLLGNSVVESVNVDTYQAALDICNRTETANEYQAKFSLQHCVSKALMDGEVTLNSFDEAARADSADMRLKVNVNAVDPYKTDYPVSWGASVSVTTTDGQRHTASRKDCKGDPELPLSADEMLVKAQSLMQFGGLSSAESSQISDQVLSMPDSVINSGLLKDMVNRMGLAQ
;
A
#
# COMPACT_ATOMS: atom_id res chain seq x y z
N LEU A 1 12.17 1.60 9.66
CA LEU A 1 12.76 2.39 10.77
C LEU A 1 11.78 3.41 11.35
N HIS A 2 11.23 4.34 10.56
CA HIS A 2 10.36 5.42 11.09
C HIS A 2 9.16 4.90 11.90
N ALA A 3 8.38 3.97 11.36
CA ALA A 3 7.25 3.39 12.08
C ALA A 3 7.67 2.70 13.38
N GLY A 4 8.74 1.90 13.35
CA GLY A 4 9.27 1.21 14.54
C GLY A 4 9.71 2.17 15.65
N ARG A 5 10.43 3.24 15.31
CA ARG A 5 10.84 4.27 16.29
C ARG A 5 9.64 5.04 16.85
N GLY A 6 8.62 5.30 16.02
CA GLY A 6 7.37 5.93 16.46
C GLY A 6 6.63 5.05 17.48
N SER A 7 6.49 3.76 17.19
CA SER A 7 5.88 2.79 18.11
C SER A 7 6.65 2.65 19.42
N GLU A 8 7.98 2.51 19.35
CA GLU A 8 8.86 2.44 20.53
C GLU A 8 8.73 3.68 21.41
N ALA A 9 8.79 4.87 20.82
CA ALA A 9 8.67 6.13 21.55
C ALA A 9 7.30 6.26 22.25
N GLY A 10 6.22 5.81 21.60
CA GLY A 10 4.89 5.81 22.18
C GLY A 10 4.76 4.90 23.39
N VAL A 11 5.28 3.67 23.30
CA VAL A 11 5.30 2.72 24.43
C VAL A 11 6.10 3.28 25.59
N LEU A 12 7.32 3.76 25.33
CA LEU A 12 8.18 4.34 26.36
C LEU A 12 7.53 5.55 27.05
N ALA A 13 6.88 6.44 26.29
CA ALA A 13 6.20 7.60 26.84
C ALA A 13 5.05 7.19 27.79
N ALA A 14 4.27 6.17 27.41
CA ALA A 14 3.19 5.65 28.24
C ALA A 14 3.72 5.02 29.55
N GLU A 15 4.81 4.24 29.48
CA GLU A 15 5.44 3.65 30.66
C GLU A 15 6.02 4.71 31.61
N LEU A 16 6.70 5.72 31.08
CA LEU A 16 7.22 6.83 31.87
C LEU A 16 6.09 7.59 32.57
N ALA A 17 5.00 7.89 31.87
CA ALA A 17 3.83 8.55 32.44
C ALA A 17 3.20 7.70 33.56
N ALA A 18 3.11 6.37 33.39
CA ALA A 18 2.60 5.47 34.42
C ALA A 18 3.49 5.43 35.68
N LEU A 19 4.77 5.75 35.55
CA LEU A 19 5.72 5.89 36.67
C LEU A 19 5.76 7.31 37.27
N GLY A 20 4.90 8.23 36.80
CA GLY A 20 4.78 9.59 37.32
C GLY A 20 5.73 10.60 36.67
N PHE A 21 6.39 10.25 35.56
CA PHE A 21 7.14 11.23 34.79
C PHE A 21 6.18 12.26 34.17
N THR A 22 6.51 13.55 34.28
CA THR A 22 5.66 14.64 33.79
C THR A 22 6.22 15.29 32.52
N GLY A 23 5.32 15.88 31.73
CA GLY A 23 5.66 16.67 30.54
C GLY A 23 4.86 17.98 30.48
N PRO A 24 5.09 18.82 29.45
CA PRO A 24 4.31 20.04 29.25
C PRO A 24 2.81 19.75 29.11
N ALA A 25 1.98 20.46 29.87
CA ALA A 25 0.52 20.25 29.86
C ALA A 25 -0.10 20.55 28.48
N ASP A 26 0.41 21.58 27.80
CA ASP A 26 -0.13 22.07 26.53
C ASP A 26 0.76 21.69 25.34
N ILE A 27 1.32 20.48 25.33
CA ILE A 27 2.32 20.04 24.34
C ILE A 27 1.84 20.13 22.88
N LEU A 28 0.53 20.01 22.64
CA LEU A 28 -0.06 20.12 21.30
C LEU A 28 -0.37 21.58 20.92
N GLU A 29 -1.03 22.31 21.80
CA GLU A 29 -1.72 23.58 21.48
C GLU A 29 -1.09 24.84 22.10
N GLY A 30 -0.13 24.69 23.00
CA GLY A 30 0.58 25.80 23.63
C GLY A 30 1.29 26.71 22.61
N GLU A 31 1.79 27.87 23.05
CA GLU A 31 2.48 28.80 22.14
C GLU A 31 3.68 28.19 21.41
N GLN A 32 4.36 27.24 22.04
CA GLN A 32 5.45 26.45 21.46
C GLN A 32 5.03 24.99 21.19
N GLY A 33 3.73 24.73 21.11
CA GLY A 33 3.15 23.41 20.92
C GLY A 33 3.32 22.87 19.50
N MET A 34 3.13 21.56 19.36
CA MET A 34 3.35 20.82 18.11
C MET A 34 2.54 21.36 16.93
N PHE A 35 1.29 21.77 17.15
CA PHE A 35 0.43 22.30 16.08
C PHE A 35 1.05 23.53 15.42
N LYS A 36 1.43 24.54 16.21
CA LYS A 36 2.08 25.76 15.69
C LYS A 36 3.45 25.49 15.07
N ALA A 37 4.18 24.50 15.60
CA ALA A 37 5.53 24.18 15.15
C ALA A 37 5.56 23.41 13.81
N MET A 38 4.56 22.58 13.53
CA MET A 38 4.60 21.62 12.41
C MET A 38 3.45 21.77 11.40
N CYS A 39 2.36 22.45 11.76
CA CYS A 39 1.16 22.55 10.93
C CYS A 39 0.70 24.02 10.86
N PRO A 40 1.12 24.78 9.83
CA PRO A 40 0.80 26.20 9.68
C PRO A 40 -0.70 26.52 9.69
N ASP A 41 -1.53 25.54 9.33
CA ASP A 41 -2.99 25.59 9.20
C ASP A 41 -3.70 24.65 10.18
N ALA A 42 -3.10 24.38 11.33
CA ALA A 42 -3.64 23.47 12.32
C ALA A 42 -5.06 23.88 12.77
N ASP A 43 -5.96 22.90 12.77
CA ASP A 43 -7.28 23.00 13.35
C ASP A 43 -7.40 21.95 14.47
N PRO A 44 -7.17 22.33 15.75
CA PRO A 44 -7.26 21.41 16.88
C PRO A 44 -8.61 20.70 16.99
N ALA A 45 -9.70 21.28 16.48
CA ALA A 45 -11.01 20.64 16.53
C ALA A 45 -11.05 19.33 15.73
N LYS A 46 -10.17 19.15 14.72
CA LYS A 46 -10.10 17.93 13.92
C LYS A 46 -9.48 16.73 14.64
N VAL A 47 -8.76 16.94 15.74
CA VAL A 47 -8.24 15.83 16.57
C VAL A 47 -9.19 15.46 17.71
N LEU A 48 -10.24 16.25 17.94
CA LEU A 48 -11.28 15.91 18.89
C LEU A 48 -12.24 14.92 18.26
N VAL A 49 -12.54 13.86 18.99
CA VAL A 49 -13.49 12.84 18.56
C VAL A 49 -14.90 13.35 18.79
N ASP A 50 -15.68 13.39 17.72
CA ASP A 50 -17.13 13.33 17.81
C ASP A 50 -17.52 11.84 17.75
N ALA A 51 -18.11 11.33 18.83
CA ALA A 51 -18.43 9.92 18.97
C ALA A 51 -19.48 9.43 17.95
N ASP A 52 -20.23 10.36 17.35
CA ASP A 52 -21.24 10.07 16.33
C ASP A 52 -20.67 10.09 14.90
N ASN A 53 -19.43 10.57 14.72
CA ASN A 53 -18.76 10.57 13.41
C ASN A 53 -18.08 9.24 13.09
N GLU A 54 -17.81 9.02 11.80
CA GLU A 54 -17.08 7.85 11.33
C GLU A 54 -15.64 7.82 11.89
N TRP A 55 -15.24 6.66 12.40
CA TRP A 55 -13.90 6.47 12.91
C TRP A 55 -12.89 6.49 11.77
N GLN A 56 -11.82 7.28 11.89
CA GLN A 56 -10.74 7.36 10.89
C GLN A 56 -10.12 6.00 10.53
N LEU A 57 -10.21 5.01 11.43
CA LEU A 57 -9.81 3.63 11.17
C LEU A 57 -10.55 3.03 9.95
N GLN A 58 -11.83 3.34 9.77
CA GLN A 58 -12.66 2.85 8.67
C GLN A 58 -12.26 3.48 7.32
N LEU A 59 -11.60 4.65 7.37
CA LEU A 59 -11.11 5.39 6.21
C LEU A 59 -9.67 5.01 5.81
N THR A 60 -9.10 3.98 6.43
CA THR A 60 -7.71 3.58 6.18
C THR A 60 -7.60 2.62 5.00
N SER A 61 -6.83 3.00 3.97
CA SER A 61 -6.57 2.13 2.82
C SER A 61 -5.73 0.89 3.18
N ILE A 62 -6.10 -0.26 2.62
CA ILE A 62 -5.33 -1.50 2.70
C ILE A 62 -4.73 -1.84 1.34
N LYS A 63 -3.42 -1.71 1.23
CA LYS A 63 -2.67 -1.95 -0.02
C LYS A 63 -2.84 -3.38 -0.57
N PRO A 64 -3.41 -3.62 -1.76
CA PRO A 64 -3.40 -4.94 -2.39
C PRO A 64 -1.97 -5.39 -2.78
N TRP A 65 -1.13 -4.47 -3.25
CA TRP A 65 0.21 -4.78 -3.77
C TRP A 65 1.33 -4.13 -2.94
N PRO A 66 2.51 -4.77 -2.84
CA PRO A 66 3.58 -4.33 -1.96
C PRO A 66 4.46 -3.21 -2.57
N SER A 67 3.81 -2.18 -3.10
CA SER A 67 4.44 -1.02 -3.75
C SER A 67 3.87 0.31 -3.23
N CYS A 68 4.35 1.43 -3.79
CA CYS A 68 3.78 2.74 -3.51
C CYS A 68 2.32 2.82 -3.98
N ARG A 69 1.43 3.43 -3.18
CA ARG A 69 -0.02 3.51 -3.47
C ARG A 69 -0.30 4.15 -4.83
N HIS A 70 0.53 5.11 -5.25
CA HIS A 70 0.44 5.75 -6.57
C HIS A 70 0.51 4.78 -7.75
N THR A 71 1.08 3.58 -7.58
CA THR A 71 1.17 2.57 -8.64
C THR A 71 -0.06 1.68 -8.74
N HIS A 72 -0.88 1.60 -7.70
CA HIS A 72 -1.96 0.63 -7.57
C HIS A 72 -3.06 0.74 -8.63
N PRO A 73 -3.60 1.92 -9.00
CA PRO A 73 -4.61 1.98 -10.06
C PRO A 73 -4.08 1.46 -11.40
N THR A 74 -2.77 1.63 -11.67
CA THR A 74 -2.14 1.15 -12.89
C THR A 74 -1.86 -0.34 -12.88
N ILE A 75 -1.55 -0.92 -11.71
CA ILE A 75 -1.43 -2.37 -11.55
C ILE A 75 -2.79 -3.01 -11.82
N ASP A 76 -3.86 -2.50 -11.19
CA ASP A 76 -5.22 -3.03 -11.37
C ASP A 76 -5.66 -3.04 -12.84
N ALA A 77 -5.52 -1.90 -13.52
CA ALA A 77 -5.83 -1.79 -14.94
C ALA A 77 -4.95 -2.72 -15.81
N ALA A 78 -3.67 -2.85 -15.50
CA ALA A 78 -2.75 -3.73 -16.22
C ALA A 78 -3.09 -5.21 -16.04
N LEU A 79 -3.53 -5.65 -14.86
CA LEU A 79 -3.96 -7.03 -14.60
C LEU A 79 -5.22 -7.38 -15.40
N GLU A 80 -6.15 -6.43 -15.57
CA GLU A 80 -7.30 -6.62 -16.46
C GLU A 80 -6.84 -6.82 -17.92
N ILE A 81 -5.91 -5.98 -18.39
CA ILE A 81 -5.38 -6.05 -19.76
C ILE A 81 -4.59 -7.35 -19.99
N HIS A 82 -3.82 -7.82 -19.00
CA HIS A 82 -3.09 -9.09 -19.08
C HIS A 82 -4.00 -10.25 -19.53
N ASN A 83 -5.20 -10.34 -18.96
CA ASN A 83 -6.17 -11.38 -19.30
C ASN A 83 -6.71 -11.29 -20.75
N LEU A 84 -6.52 -10.15 -21.41
CA LEU A 84 -6.96 -9.90 -22.79
C LEU A 84 -5.84 -10.08 -23.82
N LEU A 85 -4.57 -10.05 -23.40
CA LEU A 85 -3.42 -10.07 -24.31
C LEU A 85 -3.17 -11.45 -24.94
N GLY A 86 -3.50 -12.54 -24.25
CA GLY A 86 -3.17 -13.89 -24.72
C GLY A 86 -1.67 -14.04 -25.01
N ASN A 87 -1.32 -14.33 -26.26
CA ASN A 87 0.07 -14.45 -26.73
C ASN A 87 0.58 -13.21 -27.50
N SER A 88 -0.18 -12.12 -27.51
CA SER A 88 0.19 -10.91 -28.26
C SER A 88 1.43 -10.24 -27.66
N VAL A 89 2.34 -9.78 -28.51
CA VAL A 89 3.54 -9.08 -28.08
C VAL A 89 3.23 -7.61 -27.88
N VAL A 90 3.54 -7.07 -26.71
CA VAL A 90 3.35 -5.65 -26.40
C VAL A 90 4.39 -4.80 -27.15
N GLU A 91 3.90 -3.82 -27.91
CA GLU A 91 4.71 -2.83 -28.61
C GLU A 91 4.91 -1.58 -27.75
N SER A 92 3.83 -1.03 -27.18
CA SER A 92 3.87 0.17 -26.34
C SER A 92 2.80 0.18 -25.26
N VAL A 93 3.08 0.89 -24.17
CA VAL A 93 2.15 1.09 -23.06
C VAL A 93 2.10 2.58 -22.73
N ASN A 94 0.89 3.11 -22.58
CA ASN A 94 0.64 4.48 -22.12
C ASN A 94 -0.11 4.45 -20.80
N VAL A 95 0.41 5.17 -19.81
CA VAL A 95 -0.15 5.33 -18.48
C VAL A 95 -0.54 6.78 -18.30
N ASP A 96 -1.81 7.00 -18.04
CA ASP A 96 -2.41 8.32 -17.85
C ASP A 96 -2.88 8.43 -16.39
N THR A 97 -2.33 9.36 -15.62
CA THR A 97 -2.57 9.49 -14.18
C THR A 97 -2.45 10.96 -13.72
N TYR A 98 -2.08 11.20 -12.46
CA TYR A 98 -1.98 12.52 -11.83
C TYR A 98 -0.53 12.88 -11.46
N GLN A 99 -0.27 14.18 -11.27
CA GLN A 99 1.09 14.72 -11.13
C GLN A 99 1.88 14.10 -9.96
N ALA A 100 1.25 13.93 -8.79
CA ALA A 100 1.93 13.34 -7.63
C ALA A 100 2.44 11.91 -7.88
N ALA A 101 1.73 11.12 -8.70
CA ALA A 101 2.20 9.80 -9.10
C ALA A 101 3.46 9.89 -9.97
N LEU A 102 3.57 10.89 -10.83
CA LEU A 102 4.77 11.13 -11.62
C LEU A 102 5.93 11.57 -10.73
N ASP A 103 5.70 12.54 -9.86
CA ASP A 103 6.73 13.13 -8.99
C ASP A 103 7.37 12.07 -8.08
N ILE A 104 6.60 11.06 -7.66
CA ILE A 104 7.04 10.03 -6.71
C ILE A 104 7.44 8.73 -7.42
N CYS A 105 6.75 8.34 -8.50
CA CYS A 105 6.85 7.00 -9.09
C CYS A 105 7.18 6.94 -10.59
N ASN A 106 7.42 8.07 -11.28
CA ASN A 106 7.89 8.05 -12.67
C ASN A 106 9.40 7.72 -12.73
N ARG A 107 9.73 6.42 -12.82
CA ARG A 107 11.10 5.95 -12.80
C ARG A 107 11.26 4.66 -13.58
N THR A 108 11.91 4.73 -14.73
CA THR A 108 12.19 3.55 -15.55
C THR A 108 13.33 2.69 -15.00
N GLU A 109 14.34 3.32 -14.39
CA GLU A 109 15.51 2.64 -13.82
C GLU A 109 15.23 2.11 -12.40
N THR A 110 15.45 0.82 -12.19
CA THR A 110 15.16 0.15 -10.90
C THR A 110 16.38 -0.63 -10.42
N ALA A 111 17.36 0.09 -9.86
CA ALA A 111 18.63 -0.51 -9.45
C ALA A 111 18.50 -1.49 -8.27
N ASN A 112 17.43 -1.35 -7.48
CA ASN A 112 17.14 -2.21 -6.34
C ASN A 112 15.63 -2.36 -6.12
N GLU A 113 15.25 -3.27 -5.22
CA GLU A 113 13.86 -3.58 -4.86
C GLU A 113 13.08 -2.33 -4.41
N TYR A 114 13.70 -1.48 -3.59
CA TYR A 114 13.06 -0.26 -3.10
C TYR A 114 12.69 0.67 -4.26
N GLN A 115 13.60 0.91 -5.20
CA GLN A 115 13.30 1.75 -6.37
C GLN A 115 12.22 1.13 -7.26
N ALA A 116 12.18 -0.19 -7.39
CA ALA A 116 11.17 -0.91 -8.16
C ALA A 116 9.75 -0.73 -7.57
N LYS A 117 9.63 -0.71 -6.24
CA LYS A 117 8.36 -0.44 -5.53
C LYS A 117 7.83 0.99 -5.72
N PHE A 118 8.65 1.89 -6.25
CA PHE A 118 8.31 3.28 -6.59
C PHE A 118 8.50 3.55 -8.09
N SER A 119 8.20 2.55 -8.93
CA SER A 119 8.29 2.66 -10.38
C SER A 119 6.97 2.22 -11.02
N LEU A 120 6.27 3.18 -11.63
CA LEU A 120 5.06 2.91 -12.42
C LEU A 120 5.37 1.95 -13.58
N GLN A 121 6.48 2.20 -14.27
CA GLN A 121 6.95 1.38 -15.38
C GLN A 121 7.16 -0.08 -14.95
N HIS A 122 7.85 -0.31 -13.83
CA HIS A 122 8.11 -1.64 -13.33
C HIS A 122 6.82 -2.35 -12.90
N CYS A 123 5.99 -1.68 -12.11
CA CYS A 123 4.75 -2.25 -11.60
C CYS A 123 3.78 -2.64 -12.74
N VAL A 124 3.60 -1.76 -13.73
CA VAL A 124 2.77 -2.04 -14.92
C VAL A 124 3.38 -3.16 -15.76
N SER A 125 4.71 -3.19 -15.91
CA SER A 125 5.37 -4.26 -16.65
C SER A 125 5.14 -5.63 -16.02
N LYS A 126 5.33 -5.77 -14.70
CA LYS A 126 5.13 -7.05 -14.00
C LYS A 126 3.66 -7.48 -14.02
N ALA A 127 2.73 -6.55 -13.84
CA ALA A 127 1.31 -6.85 -13.97
C ALA A 127 0.93 -7.37 -15.38
N LEU A 128 1.45 -6.75 -16.44
CA LEU A 128 1.19 -7.16 -17.82
C LEU A 128 1.87 -8.48 -18.19
N MET A 129 3.08 -8.74 -17.68
CA MET A 129 3.86 -9.93 -18.01
C MET A 129 3.39 -11.17 -17.24
N ASP A 130 3.13 -11.02 -15.94
CA ASP A 130 2.95 -12.17 -15.04
C ASP A 130 1.48 -12.41 -14.68
N GLY A 131 0.60 -11.41 -14.88
CA GLY A 131 -0.78 -11.48 -14.40
C GLY A 131 -0.92 -11.40 -12.89
N GLU A 132 0.17 -11.06 -12.18
CA GLU A 132 0.18 -10.81 -10.74
C GLU A 132 1.32 -9.86 -10.35
N VAL A 133 1.19 -9.24 -9.17
CA VAL A 133 2.28 -8.47 -8.54
C VAL A 133 2.40 -8.91 -7.10
N THR A 134 3.51 -9.56 -6.77
CA THR A 134 3.78 -10.14 -5.45
C THR A 134 5.04 -9.52 -4.85
N LEU A 135 5.48 -10.00 -3.68
CA LEU A 135 6.75 -9.56 -3.10
C LEU A 135 7.95 -9.93 -3.98
N ASN A 136 7.89 -11.06 -4.68
CA ASN A 136 8.96 -11.51 -5.59
C ASN A 136 9.03 -10.67 -6.85
N SER A 137 7.95 -9.97 -7.23
CA SER A 137 7.94 -9.13 -8.43
C SER A 137 8.97 -8.00 -8.42
N PHE A 138 9.60 -7.71 -7.27
CA PHE A 138 10.56 -6.62 -7.10
C PHE A 138 12.01 -7.08 -6.88
N ASP A 139 12.26 -8.40 -6.85
CA ASP A 139 13.60 -8.95 -6.64
C ASP A 139 14.55 -8.67 -7.82
N GLU A 140 15.80 -9.11 -7.73
CA GLU A 140 16.77 -8.90 -8.81
C GLU A 140 16.39 -9.57 -10.12
N ALA A 141 15.88 -10.80 -10.08
CA ALA A 141 15.49 -11.54 -11.26
C ALA A 141 14.30 -10.87 -11.96
N ALA A 142 13.26 -10.50 -11.20
CA ALA A 142 12.07 -9.83 -11.73
C ALA A 142 12.38 -8.44 -12.29
N ARG A 143 13.33 -7.70 -11.69
CA ARG A 143 13.80 -6.41 -12.21
C ARG A 143 14.62 -6.56 -13.50
N ALA A 144 15.44 -7.60 -13.62
CA ALA A 144 16.17 -7.87 -14.85
C ALA A 144 15.22 -8.30 -15.98
N ASP A 145 14.31 -9.23 -15.69
CA ASP A 145 13.32 -9.77 -16.61
C ASP A 145 12.43 -8.69 -17.23
N SER A 146 11.97 -7.72 -16.44
CA SER A 146 11.09 -6.65 -16.92
C SER A 146 11.81 -5.44 -17.56
N ALA A 147 13.13 -5.47 -17.74
CA ALA A 147 13.90 -4.31 -18.18
C ALA A 147 13.44 -3.73 -19.53
N ASP A 148 13.23 -4.58 -20.52
CA ASP A 148 12.79 -4.15 -21.85
C ASP A 148 11.34 -3.66 -21.86
N MET A 149 10.47 -4.32 -21.07
CA MET A 149 9.07 -3.93 -20.95
C MET A 149 8.92 -2.54 -20.33
N ARG A 150 9.75 -2.20 -19.34
CA ARG A 150 9.73 -0.87 -18.70
C ARG A 150 10.00 0.27 -19.68
N LEU A 151 10.85 0.04 -20.68
CA LEU A 151 11.18 1.04 -21.70
C LEU A 151 10.02 1.33 -22.65
N LYS A 152 9.02 0.44 -22.70
CA LYS A 152 7.80 0.61 -23.50
C LYS A 152 6.71 1.41 -22.78
N VAL A 153 6.87 1.68 -21.48
CA VAL A 153 5.86 2.34 -20.65
C VAL A 153 6.11 3.85 -20.58
N ASN A 154 5.21 4.62 -21.17
CA ASN A 154 5.16 6.08 -21.08
C ASN A 154 4.15 6.50 -20.02
N VAL A 155 4.47 7.51 -19.21
CA VAL A 155 3.65 7.96 -18.07
C VAL A 155 3.36 9.45 -18.20
N ASN A 156 2.09 9.83 -18.14
CA ASN A 156 1.62 11.21 -18.30
C ASN A 156 0.67 11.61 -17.17
N ALA A 157 0.67 12.90 -16.83
CA ALA A 157 -0.37 13.49 -15.99
C ALA A 157 -1.45 14.14 -16.87
N VAL A 158 -2.66 13.58 -16.88
CA VAL A 158 -3.74 14.02 -17.79
C VAL A 158 -5.09 14.07 -17.08
N ASP A 159 -6.00 14.87 -17.61
CA ASP A 159 -7.37 14.96 -17.11
C ASP A 159 -8.18 13.69 -17.50
N PRO A 160 -9.10 13.21 -16.67
CA PRO A 160 -9.53 13.82 -15.41
C PRO A 160 -8.65 13.49 -14.20
N TYR A 161 -7.76 12.50 -14.29
CA TYR A 161 -6.98 12.01 -13.13
C TYR A 161 -6.18 13.12 -12.45
N LYS A 162 -5.53 13.97 -13.25
CA LYS A 162 -4.78 15.13 -12.76
C LYS A 162 -5.64 16.09 -11.94
N THR A 163 -6.85 16.39 -12.39
CA THR A 163 -7.77 17.34 -11.72
C THR A 163 -8.49 16.73 -10.54
N ASP A 164 -8.74 15.42 -10.56
CA ASP A 164 -9.50 14.75 -9.51
C ASP A 164 -8.64 14.45 -8.26
N TYR A 165 -7.30 14.43 -8.40
CA TYR A 165 -6.38 14.31 -7.26
C TYR A 165 -6.42 15.57 -6.37
N PRO A 166 -6.45 15.45 -5.02
CA PRO A 166 -6.30 14.23 -4.22
C PRO A 166 -7.61 13.55 -3.82
N VAL A 167 -8.77 13.99 -4.34
CA VAL A 167 -10.07 13.39 -4.02
C VAL A 167 -10.16 11.97 -4.58
N SER A 168 -9.63 11.74 -5.78
CA SER A 168 -9.56 10.41 -6.40
C SER A 168 -8.16 10.10 -6.91
N TRP A 169 -7.76 8.84 -6.82
CA TRP A 169 -6.40 8.35 -7.06
C TRP A 169 -6.30 7.44 -8.28
N GLY A 170 -7.05 7.79 -9.34
CA GLY A 170 -7.22 6.97 -10.54
C GLY A 170 -6.08 6.98 -11.56
N ALA A 171 -6.20 6.10 -12.54
CA ALA A 171 -5.34 6.04 -13.72
C ALA A 171 -5.99 5.26 -14.87
N SER A 172 -5.47 5.44 -16.09
CA SER A 172 -5.74 4.61 -17.26
C SER A 172 -4.46 3.98 -17.78
N VAL A 173 -4.56 2.72 -18.22
CA VAL A 173 -3.49 2.01 -18.92
C VAL A 173 -4.01 1.65 -20.32
N SER A 174 -3.25 2.01 -21.35
CA SER A 174 -3.49 1.61 -22.74
C SER A 174 -2.29 0.81 -23.25
N VAL A 175 -2.54 -0.35 -23.84
CA VAL A 175 -1.52 -1.22 -24.43
C VAL A 175 -1.79 -1.35 -25.93
N THR A 176 -0.75 -1.16 -26.74
CA THR A 176 -0.76 -1.47 -28.17
C THR A 176 0.17 -2.66 -28.41
N THR A 177 -0.31 -3.66 -29.15
CA THR A 177 0.43 -4.87 -29.50
C THR A 177 1.01 -4.77 -30.91
N THR A 178 2.02 -5.57 -31.23
CA THR A 178 2.73 -5.52 -32.52
C THR A 178 1.87 -5.92 -33.73
N ASP A 179 0.73 -6.57 -33.50
CA ASP A 179 -0.29 -6.88 -34.51
C ASP A 179 -1.34 -5.76 -34.65
N GLY A 180 -1.16 -4.65 -33.94
CA GLY A 180 -1.99 -3.45 -34.01
C GLY A 180 -3.23 -3.45 -33.12
N GLN A 181 -3.45 -4.48 -32.29
CA GLN A 181 -4.54 -4.47 -31.33
C GLN A 181 -4.28 -3.46 -30.21
N ARG A 182 -5.37 -2.91 -29.66
CA ARG A 182 -5.32 -1.96 -28.56
C ARG A 182 -6.27 -2.35 -27.45
N HIS A 183 -5.75 -2.40 -26.24
CA HIS A 183 -6.50 -2.68 -25.01
C HIS A 183 -6.36 -1.49 -24.06
N THR A 184 -7.46 -1.07 -23.43
CA THR A 184 -7.46 0.03 -22.48
C THR A 184 -8.32 -0.33 -21.29
N ALA A 185 -7.81 -0.08 -20.09
CA ALA A 185 -8.53 -0.21 -18.83
C ALA A 185 -8.29 1.04 -17.98
N SER A 186 -9.34 1.50 -17.29
CA SER A 186 -9.31 2.71 -16.47
C SER A 186 -9.82 2.42 -15.06
N ARG A 187 -9.28 3.12 -14.08
CA ARG A 187 -9.71 3.10 -12.67
C ARG A 187 -9.93 4.53 -12.21
N LYS A 188 -11.10 4.78 -11.64
CA LYS A 188 -11.39 6.03 -10.93
C LYS A 188 -10.71 5.99 -9.57
N ASP A 189 -11.02 4.97 -8.78
CA ASP A 189 -10.53 4.85 -7.41
C ASP A 189 -9.53 3.70 -7.29
N CYS A 190 -8.62 3.80 -6.31
CA CYS A 190 -7.57 2.83 -6.12
C CYS A 190 -8.07 1.65 -5.28
N LYS A 191 -7.89 0.43 -5.77
CA LYS A 191 -8.26 -0.79 -5.03
C LYS A 191 -7.57 -0.82 -3.66
N GLY A 192 -8.35 -1.12 -2.62
CA GLY A 192 -7.94 -1.08 -1.23
C GLY A 192 -8.28 0.22 -0.50
N ASP A 193 -8.68 1.27 -1.20
CA ASP A 193 -9.23 2.49 -0.59
C ASP A 193 -10.66 2.27 -0.07
N PRO A 194 -11.18 3.14 0.81
CA PRO A 194 -12.56 3.03 1.32
C PRO A 194 -13.63 2.96 0.21
N GLU A 195 -13.39 3.61 -0.93
CA GLU A 195 -14.30 3.62 -2.08
C GLU A 195 -14.28 2.29 -2.86
N LEU A 196 -13.19 1.53 -2.76
CA LEU A 196 -13.01 0.25 -3.45
C LEU A 196 -12.24 -0.73 -2.54
N PRO A 197 -12.83 -1.15 -1.40
CA PRO A 197 -12.11 -1.92 -0.38
C PRO A 197 -11.82 -3.33 -0.87
N LEU A 198 -10.82 -3.96 -0.27
CA LEU A 198 -10.61 -5.40 -0.46
C LEU A 198 -11.75 -6.18 0.18
N SER A 199 -12.18 -7.25 -0.47
CA SER A 199 -13.11 -8.20 0.14
C SER A 199 -12.46 -8.92 1.33
N ALA A 200 -13.27 -9.52 2.20
CA ALA A 200 -12.77 -10.34 3.30
C ALA A 200 -11.86 -11.48 2.80
N ASP A 201 -12.25 -12.13 1.70
CA ASP A 201 -11.47 -13.20 1.08
C ASP A 201 -10.13 -12.69 0.53
N GLU A 202 -10.12 -11.53 -0.12
CA GLU A 202 -8.89 -10.92 -0.63
C GLU A 202 -7.94 -10.54 0.52
N MET A 203 -8.48 -10.01 1.63
CA MET A 203 -7.68 -9.72 2.82
C MET A 203 -7.10 -10.99 3.44
N LEU A 204 -7.88 -12.08 3.50
CA LEU A 204 -7.43 -13.36 4.04
C LEU A 204 -6.33 -13.98 3.19
N VAL A 205 -6.54 -14.05 1.87
CA VAL A 205 -5.54 -14.54 0.91
C VAL A 205 -4.25 -13.73 1.01
N LYS A 206 -4.36 -12.40 1.08
CA LYS A 206 -3.21 -11.52 1.28
C LYS A 206 -2.50 -11.79 2.59
N ALA A 207 -3.21 -11.89 3.72
CA ALA A 207 -2.60 -12.14 5.01
C ALA A 207 -1.83 -13.46 5.03
N GLN A 208 -2.43 -14.51 4.48
CA GLN A 208 -1.81 -15.84 4.39
C GLN A 208 -0.61 -15.84 3.44
N SER A 209 -0.67 -15.16 2.30
CA SER A 209 0.46 -15.10 1.36
C SER A 209 1.66 -14.37 1.96
N LEU A 210 1.42 -13.29 2.72
CA LEU A 210 2.48 -12.58 3.45
C LEU A 210 3.11 -13.43 4.56
N MET A 211 2.30 -14.18 5.30
CA MET A 211 2.79 -15.11 6.33
C MET A 211 3.62 -16.25 5.75
N GLN A 212 3.17 -16.82 4.63
CA GLN A 212 3.90 -17.87 3.91
C GLN A 212 5.21 -17.34 3.33
N PHE A 213 5.20 -16.13 2.77
CA PHE A 213 6.43 -15.45 2.35
C PHE A 213 7.40 -15.25 3.53
N GLY A 214 6.87 -14.98 4.72
CA GLY A 214 7.64 -14.90 5.97
C GLY A 214 8.15 -16.25 6.51
N GLY A 215 7.85 -17.36 5.84
CA GLY A 215 8.34 -18.71 6.18
C GLY A 215 7.36 -19.57 6.99
N LEU A 216 6.13 -19.11 7.23
CA LEU A 216 5.11 -19.94 7.87
C LEU A 216 4.51 -20.95 6.89
N SER A 217 4.15 -22.14 7.39
CA SER A 217 3.39 -23.09 6.60
C SER A 217 1.98 -22.57 6.30
N SER A 218 1.32 -23.15 5.30
CA SER A 218 -0.09 -22.86 5.00
C SER A 218 -0.99 -23.13 6.21
N ALA A 219 -0.75 -24.23 6.95
CA ALA A 219 -1.52 -24.57 8.14
C ALA A 219 -1.36 -23.53 9.26
N GLU A 220 -0.13 -23.09 9.54
CA GLU A 220 0.13 -22.04 10.54
C GLU A 220 -0.49 -20.70 10.13
N SER A 221 -0.39 -20.35 8.85
CA SER A 221 -0.97 -19.12 8.31
C SER A 221 -2.48 -19.10 8.47
N SER A 222 -3.18 -20.19 8.12
CA SER A 222 -4.62 -20.31 8.32
C SER A 222 -5.00 -20.27 9.81
N GLN A 223 -4.27 -21.00 10.66
CA GLN A 223 -4.53 -20.99 12.09
C GLN A 223 -4.42 -19.59 12.71
N ILE A 224 -3.38 -18.83 12.36
CA ILE A 224 -3.19 -17.46 12.86
C ILE A 224 -4.30 -16.54 12.36
N SER A 225 -4.67 -16.65 11.07
CA SER A 225 -5.78 -15.86 10.52
C SER A 225 -7.09 -16.10 11.28
N ASP A 226 -7.45 -17.37 11.52
CA ASP A 226 -8.68 -17.72 12.25
C ASP A 226 -8.65 -17.18 13.68
N GLN A 227 -7.50 -17.28 14.35
CA GLN A 227 -7.31 -16.76 15.69
C GLN A 227 -7.50 -15.25 15.74
N VAL A 228 -6.88 -14.50 14.83
CA VAL A 228 -7.02 -13.04 14.74
C VAL A 228 -8.47 -12.63 14.49
N LEU A 229 -9.17 -13.33 13.58
CA LEU A 229 -10.56 -13.03 13.26
C LEU A 229 -11.51 -13.34 14.43
N SER A 230 -11.16 -14.29 15.30
CA SER A 230 -11.93 -14.60 16.52
C SER A 230 -11.65 -13.67 17.72
N MET A 231 -10.66 -12.78 17.62
CA MET A 231 -10.25 -11.92 18.75
C MET A 231 -11.36 -11.03 19.33
N PRO A 232 -12.29 -10.46 18.56
CA PRO A 232 -13.39 -9.66 19.14
C PRO A 232 -14.29 -10.47 20.08
N ASP A 233 -14.47 -11.76 19.79
CA ASP A 233 -15.35 -12.67 20.55
C ASP A 233 -14.62 -13.34 21.72
N SER A 234 -13.29 -13.44 21.65
CA SER A 234 -12.45 -13.95 22.74
C SER A 234 -11.91 -12.78 23.57
N VAL A 235 -12.43 -12.57 24.78
CA VAL A 235 -11.89 -11.64 25.78
C VAL A 235 -10.37 -11.60 25.70
N ILE A 236 -9.79 -10.44 25.31
CA ILE A 236 -8.36 -10.15 25.08
C ILE A 236 -7.47 -11.16 25.80
N ASN A 237 -7.20 -12.29 25.15
CA ASN A 237 -6.48 -13.37 25.80
C ASN A 237 -5.01 -13.10 25.49
N SER A 238 -4.34 -12.42 26.43
CA SER A 238 -2.91 -12.04 26.34
C SER A 238 -1.97 -13.20 25.99
N GLY A 239 -2.42 -14.46 26.11
CA GLY A 239 -1.70 -15.64 25.64
C GLY A 239 -1.55 -15.73 24.14
N LEU A 240 -2.53 -15.31 23.34
CA LEU A 240 -2.49 -15.43 21.88
C LEU A 240 -1.37 -14.57 21.26
N LEU A 241 -1.32 -13.30 21.65
CA LEU A 241 -0.28 -12.36 21.21
C LEU A 241 1.11 -12.79 21.70
N LYS A 242 1.22 -13.28 22.95
CA LYS A 242 2.48 -13.81 23.48
C LYS A 242 2.95 -15.04 22.71
N ASP A 243 2.04 -15.97 22.40
CA ASP A 243 2.36 -17.17 21.65
C ASP A 243 2.76 -16.86 20.21
N MET A 244 2.12 -15.88 19.56
CA MET A 244 2.52 -15.40 18.23
C MET A 244 3.91 -14.78 18.25
N VAL A 245 4.21 -13.89 19.20
CA VAL A 245 5.53 -13.24 19.32
C VAL A 245 6.63 -14.26 19.62
N ASN A 246 6.35 -15.23 20.50
CA ASN A 246 7.29 -16.32 20.84
C ASN A 246 7.57 -17.22 19.63
N ARG A 247 6.55 -17.55 18.82
CA ARG A 247 6.72 -18.39 17.61
C ARG A 247 7.48 -17.70 16.49
N MET A 248 7.40 -16.37 16.39
CA MET A 248 8.16 -15.59 15.41
C MET A 248 9.63 -15.38 15.78
N GLY A 249 10.09 -15.88 16.95
CA GLY A 249 11.46 -15.71 17.42
C GLY A 249 11.83 -14.26 17.76
N LEU A 250 10.83 -13.40 17.94
CA LEU A 250 11.01 -11.97 18.26
C LEU A 250 11.11 -11.68 19.76
N ALA A 251 10.81 -12.68 20.60
CA ALA A 251 11.11 -12.65 22.03
C ALA A 251 12.48 -13.29 22.29
N GLN A 252 13.53 -12.47 22.27
CA GLN A 252 14.76 -12.72 23.03
C GLN A 252 15.01 -11.55 23.97
#